data_AF-A0A661IGU9-F1
#
_entry.id   AF-A0A661IGU9-F1
#
_cell.length_a   1.000
_cell.length_b   1.000
_cell.length_c   1.000
_cell.angle_alpha   90.00
_cell.angle_beta   90.00
_cell.angle_gamma   90.00
#
_symmetry.space_group_name_H-M   'P 1'
#
loop_
_entity.id
_entity.type
_entity.pdbx_description
1 polymer ?
#
loop_
_entity_poly.entity_id
_entity_poly.type
_entity_poly.pdbx_seq_one_letter_code
_entity_poly.pdbx_strand_id
1 'polypeptide(L)'
;PGEAGEVIARGPQIMKGYFKRPAETARKIRDGWYWTGDLGRFDEDGYLYILGRADDMIITGGLNVYPSEVENVLLAHPKVAEAAVVGIPDPERGEALKAVVVPKVGEELSKRELLRFCRERLASFKIPKVVEFRDSLPRSRTGKVAKRELKAVEGELKKYWDFLAEHKKVIGPTVLLLLWFIVSGFGLVDPFFLPTPLKVGRHLLELLATPSTYAHLSKTFYRMMVGFSLAALIGVPLGVVLGYWEKVYDSVEFVIDFFRSFPATAMFPLFMLAFGIGDGSKIALVVFGCSLLILVNTTYGVHNCSRTRKMVAQTMKASEAYIMSRVVLPEALPQISAGLRLALSLSLIIVVVLEMFIGTKKGLGYLIYNAHMTYQIADMYAFIVMAGLIGYFINQGYVKLEKKVIHWAGI
;
A
#
# COMPACT_ATOMS: atom_id res chain seq x y z
N PRO A 1 -4.17 46.76 3.01
CA PRO A 1 -3.81 46.71 4.44
C PRO A 1 -4.22 45.35 5.01
N GLY A 2 -3.41 44.76 5.91
CA GLY A 2 -3.70 43.46 6.53
C GLY A 2 -3.23 42.21 5.78
N GLU A 3 -2.92 42.30 4.48
CA GLU A 3 -2.42 41.16 3.68
C GLU A 3 -0.91 40.95 3.86
N ALA A 4 -0.49 39.67 3.84
CA ALA A 4 0.91 39.29 3.94
C ALA A 4 1.59 39.39 2.56
N GLY A 5 2.76 40.02 2.51
CA GLY A 5 3.60 40.12 1.32
C GLY A 5 5.09 40.21 1.66
N GLU A 6 5.95 40.17 0.65
CA GLU A 6 7.39 40.38 0.85
C GLU A 6 7.68 41.87 1.12
N VAL A 7 8.43 42.14 2.18
CA VAL A 7 8.86 43.47 2.55
C VAL A 7 9.96 43.90 1.58
N ILE A 8 9.68 44.94 0.80
CA ILE A 8 10.66 45.57 -0.08
C ILE A 8 10.94 47.00 0.38
N ALA A 9 12.18 47.44 0.28
CA ALA A 9 12.60 48.75 0.78
C ALA A 9 13.39 49.53 -0.27
N ARG A 10 13.21 50.86 -0.29
CA ARG A 10 13.97 51.79 -1.13
C ARG A 10 14.28 53.04 -0.31
N GLY A 11 15.51 53.52 -0.38
CA GLY A 11 15.95 54.70 0.35
C GLY A 11 17.47 54.86 0.34
N PRO A 12 17.98 55.96 0.91
CA PRO A 12 19.41 56.30 0.89
C PRO A 12 20.29 55.29 1.64
N GLN A 13 19.70 54.49 2.54
CA GLN A 13 20.39 53.48 3.34
C GLN A 13 20.52 52.12 2.64
N ILE A 14 19.92 51.94 1.46
CA ILE A 14 20.04 50.69 0.71
C ILE A 14 21.44 50.59 0.10
N MET A 15 22.12 49.47 0.35
CA MET A 15 23.44 49.20 -0.19
C MET A 15 23.45 49.24 -1.73
N LYS A 16 24.60 49.56 -2.33
CA LYS A 16 24.78 49.53 -3.80
C LYS A 16 24.73 48.12 -4.39
N GLY A 17 24.99 47.10 -3.57
CA GLY A 17 25.00 45.70 -3.96
C GLY A 17 25.98 44.87 -3.13
N TYR A 18 25.96 43.55 -3.35
CA TYR A 18 26.89 42.62 -2.72
C TYR A 18 28.27 42.68 -3.39
N PHE A 19 29.32 42.79 -2.56
CA PHE A 19 30.71 42.88 -3.03
C PHE A 19 31.09 41.67 -3.90
N LYS A 20 31.52 41.93 -5.14
CA LYS A 20 31.90 40.90 -6.15
C LYS A 20 30.84 39.83 -6.42
N ARG A 21 29.54 40.13 -6.19
CA ARG A 21 28.43 39.20 -6.46
C ARG A 21 27.33 39.87 -7.29
N PRO A 22 27.58 40.19 -8.57
CA PRO A 22 26.61 40.91 -9.41
C PRO A 22 25.30 40.14 -9.61
N ALA A 23 25.36 38.80 -9.71
CA ALA A 23 24.17 37.96 -9.86
C ALA A 23 23.27 37.97 -8.61
N GLU A 24 23.83 37.92 -7.40
CA GLU A 24 23.03 38.03 -6.17
C GLU A 24 22.48 39.45 -6.00
N THR A 25 23.27 40.47 -6.37
CA THR A 25 22.82 41.87 -6.38
C THR A 25 21.59 42.05 -7.28
N ALA A 26 21.62 41.56 -8.52
CA ALA A 26 20.49 41.66 -9.44
C ALA A 26 19.24 40.91 -8.96
N ARG A 27 19.41 39.81 -8.20
CA ARG A 27 18.28 39.08 -7.61
C ARG A 27 17.63 39.82 -6.46
N LYS A 28 18.42 40.55 -5.66
CA LYS A 28 17.96 41.22 -4.42
C LYS A 28 17.68 42.70 -4.60
N ILE A 29 18.22 43.36 -5.61
CA ILE A 29 17.95 44.76 -5.96
C ILE A 29 17.35 44.78 -7.35
N ARG A 30 16.06 45.11 -7.46
CA ARG A 30 15.30 45.15 -8.72
C ARG A 30 14.65 46.51 -8.84
N ASP A 31 14.90 47.23 -9.93
CA ASP A 31 14.34 48.57 -10.17
C ASP A 31 14.53 49.55 -9.00
N GLY A 32 15.69 49.44 -8.32
CA GLY A 32 16.03 50.26 -7.15
C GLY A 32 15.37 49.84 -5.83
N TRP A 33 14.59 48.76 -5.80
CA TRP A 33 14.00 48.16 -4.61
C TRP A 33 14.82 47.00 -4.08
N TYR A 34 15.11 47.00 -2.79
CA TYR A 34 15.74 45.89 -2.09
C TYR A 34 14.70 44.90 -1.58
N TRP A 35 14.78 43.67 -2.07
CA TRP A 35 13.94 42.53 -1.71
C TRP A 35 14.53 41.83 -0.50
N THR A 36 13.99 42.14 0.69
CA THR A 36 14.56 41.67 1.96
C THR A 36 14.49 40.14 2.09
N GLY A 37 13.47 39.51 1.51
CA GLY A 37 13.10 38.12 1.78
C GLY A 37 12.35 37.94 3.11
N ASP A 38 12.04 39.03 3.81
CA ASP A 38 11.17 39.03 4.98
C ASP A 38 9.72 39.20 4.53
N LEU A 39 8.82 38.43 5.13
CA LEU A 39 7.39 38.56 4.92
C LEU A 39 6.81 39.44 6.02
N GLY A 40 5.89 40.32 5.65
CA GLY A 40 5.25 41.22 6.59
C GLY A 40 3.87 41.68 6.13
N ARG A 41 3.16 42.33 7.03
CA ARG A 41 1.88 42.99 6.75
C ARG A 41 1.81 44.33 7.46
N PHE A 42 1.15 45.30 6.84
CA PHE A 42 0.82 46.57 7.47
C PHE A 42 -0.55 46.46 8.15
N ASP A 43 -0.68 47.00 9.36
CA ASP A 43 -2.01 47.26 9.95
C ASP A 43 -2.64 48.54 9.39
N GLU A 44 -3.82 48.91 9.90
CA GLU A 44 -4.56 50.11 9.46
C GLU A 44 -3.85 51.40 9.90
N ASP A 45 -3.05 51.34 10.97
CA ASP A 45 -2.28 52.46 11.52
C ASP A 45 -0.90 52.63 10.83
N GLY A 46 -0.55 51.73 9.91
CA GLY A 46 0.68 51.77 9.13
C GLY A 46 1.89 51.12 9.80
N TYR A 47 1.71 50.37 10.89
CA TYR A 47 2.78 49.58 11.50
C TYR A 47 3.03 48.28 10.72
N LEU A 48 4.32 47.98 10.50
CA LEU A 48 4.77 46.76 9.83
C LEU A 48 5.00 45.64 10.85
N TYR A 49 4.27 44.54 10.70
CA TYR A 49 4.51 43.31 11.45
C TYR A 49 5.29 42.31 10.60
N ILE A 50 6.44 41.87 11.09
CA ILE A 50 7.25 40.84 10.43
C ILE A 50 6.68 39.46 10.77
N LEU A 51 6.30 38.72 9.75
CA LEU A 51 5.71 37.38 9.84
C LEU A 51 6.77 36.28 9.76
N GLY A 52 7.92 36.52 9.14
CA GLY A 52 8.99 35.53 9.01
C GLY A 52 9.79 35.72 7.73
N ARG A 53 10.44 34.66 7.24
CA ARG A 53 11.16 34.68 5.96
C ARG A 53 10.41 33.90 4.88
N ALA A 54 10.42 34.42 3.66
CA ALA A 54 9.82 33.76 2.50
C ALA A 54 10.41 32.36 2.26
N ASP A 55 11.74 32.23 2.43
CA ASP A 55 12.46 30.96 2.21
C ASP A 55 12.15 29.87 3.26
N ASP A 56 11.56 30.25 4.40
CA ASP A 56 11.22 29.33 5.51
C ASP A 56 9.73 28.98 5.55
N MET A 57 8.90 29.58 4.69
CA MET A 57 7.46 29.32 4.65
C MET A 57 7.16 27.85 4.30
N ILE A 58 6.20 27.26 5.00
CA ILE A 58 5.76 25.86 4.81
C ILE A 58 4.38 25.88 4.16
N ILE A 59 4.17 25.06 3.13
CA ILE A 59 2.87 24.97 2.44
C ILE A 59 2.24 23.60 2.73
N THR A 60 1.26 23.57 3.62
CA THR A 60 0.56 22.33 4.02
C THR A 60 -0.87 22.33 3.50
N GLY A 61 -1.19 21.42 2.59
CA GLY A 61 -2.55 21.29 2.03
C GLY A 61 -3.01 22.56 1.29
N GLY A 62 -2.07 23.25 0.64
CA GLY A 62 -2.32 24.51 -0.07
C GLY A 62 -2.41 25.75 0.81
N LEU A 63 -2.17 25.65 2.12
CA LEU A 63 -2.21 26.77 3.06
C LEU A 63 -0.79 27.17 3.50
N ASN A 64 -0.52 28.47 3.47
CA ASN A 64 0.75 29.04 3.93
C ASN A 64 0.82 29.01 5.46
N VAL A 65 1.92 28.46 5.99
CA VAL A 65 2.22 28.44 7.41
C VAL A 65 3.59 29.05 7.64
N TYR A 66 3.64 30.03 8.55
CA TYR A 66 4.85 30.72 8.96
C TYR A 66 5.43 30.02 10.20
N PRO A 67 6.64 29.43 10.13
CA PRO A 67 7.19 28.67 11.25
C PRO A 67 7.29 29.46 12.55
N SER A 68 7.63 30.75 12.46
CA SER A 68 7.70 31.72 13.57
C SER A 68 6.41 31.77 14.40
N GLU A 69 5.24 31.72 13.77
CA GLU A 69 3.95 31.73 14.46
C GLU A 69 3.80 30.50 15.35
N VAL A 70 4.16 29.33 14.82
CA VAL A 70 4.09 28.06 15.55
C VAL A 70 5.18 27.99 16.61
N GLU A 71 6.39 28.47 16.29
CA GLU A 71 7.53 28.58 17.23
C GLU A 71 7.17 29.46 18.43
N ASN A 72 6.55 30.61 18.21
CA ASN A 72 6.12 31.50 19.29
C ASN A 72 5.09 30.84 20.21
N VAL A 73 4.14 30.08 19.65
CA VAL A 73 3.21 29.30 20.46
C VAL A 73 3.95 28.22 21.24
N LEU A 74 4.86 27.47 20.62
CA LEU A 74 5.65 26.44 21.31
C LEU A 74 6.50 27.02 22.45
N LEU A 75 7.14 28.17 22.22
CA LEU A 75 7.95 28.89 23.21
C LEU A 75 7.13 29.45 24.37
N ALA A 76 5.82 29.70 24.17
CA ALA A 76 4.92 30.10 25.25
C ALA A 76 4.57 28.96 26.21
N HIS A 77 4.93 27.71 25.89
CA HIS A 77 4.72 26.58 26.79
C HIS A 77 5.70 26.64 27.97
N PRO A 78 5.24 26.52 29.24
CA PRO A 78 6.10 26.72 30.42
C PRO A 78 7.36 25.85 30.48
N LYS A 79 7.28 24.63 29.93
CA LYS A 79 8.36 23.63 29.90
C LYS A 79 9.29 23.67 28.68
N VAL A 80 9.05 24.55 27.71
CA VAL A 80 9.87 24.64 26.49
C VAL A 80 10.98 25.68 26.69
N ALA A 81 12.22 25.30 26.40
CA ALA A 81 13.37 26.20 26.41
C ALA A 81 13.64 26.78 25.02
N GLU A 82 13.66 25.92 24.00
CA GLU A 82 13.83 26.33 22.60
C GLU A 82 12.89 25.53 21.70
N ALA A 83 12.48 26.12 20.57
CA ALA A 83 11.69 25.45 19.56
C ALA A 83 12.10 25.92 18.16
N ALA A 84 12.13 24.99 17.21
CA ALA A 84 12.24 25.27 15.79
C ALA A 84 11.25 24.42 15.01
N VAL A 85 10.62 25.03 14.01
CA VAL A 85 9.64 24.40 13.14
C VAL A 85 10.16 24.38 11.72
N VAL A 86 10.11 23.20 11.10
CA VAL A 86 10.52 22.97 9.71
C VAL A 86 9.44 22.20 8.96
N GLY A 87 9.36 22.46 7.66
CA GLY A 87 8.52 21.70 6.74
C GLY A 87 9.18 20.37 6.38
N ILE A 88 8.38 19.31 6.40
CA ILE A 88 8.77 17.95 6.04
C ILE A 88 7.83 17.43 4.94
N PRO A 89 8.29 16.60 3.99
CA PRO A 89 7.41 16.06 2.96
C PRO A 89 6.24 15.26 3.54
N ASP A 90 5.04 15.47 2.99
CA ASP A 90 3.81 14.75 3.38
C ASP A 90 3.05 14.30 2.11
N PRO A 91 2.76 13.00 1.93
CA PRO A 91 2.14 12.48 0.71
C PRO A 91 0.75 13.07 0.41
N GLU A 92 0.00 13.48 1.43
CA GLU A 92 -1.36 13.99 1.29
C GLU A 92 -1.39 15.51 1.18
N ARG A 93 -0.48 16.19 1.90
CA ARG A 93 -0.50 17.65 2.06
C ARG A 93 0.62 18.39 1.32
N GLY A 94 1.52 17.68 0.66
CA GLY A 94 2.76 18.24 0.09
C GLY A 94 3.81 18.40 1.18
N GLU A 95 3.56 19.26 2.16
CA GLU A 95 4.37 19.39 3.39
C GLU A 95 3.53 19.24 4.66
N ALA A 96 4.20 18.84 5.74
CA ALA A 96 3.69 18.86 7.11
C ALA A 96 4.68 19.58 8.04
N LEU A 97 4.20 20.03 9.19
CA LEU A 97 5.03 20.68 10.19
C LEU A 97 5.69 19.65 11.11
N LYS A 98 7.01 19.81 11.29
CA LYS A 98 7.79 19.18 12.35
C LYS A 98 8.27 20.22 13.34
N ALA A 99 7.98 20.01 14.62
CA ALA A 99 8.52 20.79 15.71
C ALA A 99 9.70 20.05 16.35
N VAL A 100 10.87 20.70 16.38
CA VAL A 100 12.05 20.26 17.13
C VAL A 100 12.14 21.11 18.38
N VAL A 101 12.08 20.48 19.54
CA VAL A 101 11.85 21.15 20.83
C VAL A 101 12.93 20.75 21.82
N VAL A 102 13.46 21.73 22.53
CA VAL A 102 14.37 21.54 23.66
C VAL A 102 13.57 21.83 24.93
N PRO A 103 13.30 20.84 25.78
CA PRO A 103 12.69 21.05 27.09
C PRO A 103 13.59 21.88 28.01
N LYS A 104 13.02 22.54 29.01
CA LYS A 104 13.80 23.15 30.09
C LYS A 104 14.50 22.07 30.92
N VAL A 105 15.68 22.40 31.45
CA VAL A 105 16.47 21.48 32.27
C VAL A 105 15.63 21.01 33.47
N GLY A 106 15.52 19.69 33.64
CA GLY A 106 14.75 19.08 34.73
C GLY A 106 13.25 18.93 34.49
N GLU A 107 12.73 19.38 33.34
CA GLU A 107 11.31 19.24 32.98
C GLU A 107 11.10 18.06 32.04
N GLU A 108 10.09 17.24 32.33
CA GLU A 108 9.58 16.23 31.40
C GLU A 108 8.40 16.80 30.61
N LEU A 109 8.55 16.83 29.28
CA LEU A 109 7.55 17.33 28.34
C LEU A 109 7.12 16.20 27.40
N SER A 110 5.83 15.84 27.43
CA SER A 110 5.31 14.81 26.54
C SER A 110 4.80 15.40 25.22
N LYS A 111 4.90 14.62 24.13
CA LYS A 111 4.32 14.98 22.82
C LYS A 111 2.82 15.30 22.93
N ARG A 112 2.07 14.56 23.76
CA ARG A 112 0.62 14.73 23.91
C ARG A 112 0.26 16.05 24.58
N GLU A 113 1.02 16.45 25.60
CA GLU A 113 0.89 17.73 26.30
C GLU A 113 1.14 18.90 25.34
N LEU A 114 2.25 18.84 24.60
CA LEU A 114 2.62 19.89 23.65
C LEU A 114 1.58 20.04 22.51
N LEU A 115 1.11 18.94 21.93
CA LEU A 115 0.10 18.99 20.87
C LEU A 115 -1.25 19.50 21.37
N ARG A 116 -1.61 19.23 22.63
CA ARG A 116 -2.81 19.79 23.24
C ARG A 116 -2.68 21.31 23.37
N PHE A 117 -1.54 21.78 23.87
CA PHE A 117 -1.25 23.19 24.01
C PHE A 117 -1.32 23.94 22.67
N CYS A 118 -0.81 23.33 21.59
CA CYS A 118 -0.93 23.86 20.24
C CYS A 118 -2.38 23.90 19.75
N ARG A 119 -3.18 22.84 19.96
CA ARG A 119 -4.59 22.78 19.51
C ARG A 119 -5.46 23.87 20.09
N GLU A 120 -5.17 24.32 21.31
CA GLU A 120 -5.89 25.40 21.97
C GLU A 120 -5.58 26.78 21.39
N ARG A 121 -4.48 26.93 20.65
CA ARG A 121 -3.92 28.23 20.23
C ARG A 121 -3.70 28.37 18.71
N LEU A 122 -3.69 27.26 17.98
CA LEU A 122 -3.39 27.21 16.56
C LEU A 122 -4.52 26.52 15.79
N ALA A 123 -4.77 27.00 14.56
CA ALA A 123 -5.64 26.32 13.62
C ALA A 123 -5.14 24.91 13.29
N SER A 124 -6.04 24.01 12.92
CA SER A 124 -5.76 22.57 12.77
C SER A 124 -4.62 22.25 11.79
N PHE A 125 -4.45 23.05 10.73
CA PHE A 125 -3.39 22.88 9.73
C PHE A 125 -2.02 23.41 10.17
N LYS A 126 -1.95 24.21 11.24
CA LYS A 126 -0.70 24.72 11.84
C LYS A 126 -0.16 23.84 12.96
N ILE A 127 -0.87 22.77 13.32
CA ILE A 127 -0.44 21.85 14.38
C ILE A 127 0.68 20.94 13.82
N PRO A 128 1.83 20.82 14.50
CA PRO A 128 2.88 19.89 14.10
C PRO A 128 2.38 18.44 14.05
N LYS A 129 2.67 17.72 12.94
CA LYS A 129 2.42 16.25 12.86
C LYS A 129 3.54 15.48 13.56
N VAL A 130 4.77 15.97 13.46
CA VAL A 130 5.96 15.38 14.07
C VAL A 130 6.48 16.31 15.17
N VAL A 131 6.81 15.72 16.31
CA VAL A 131 7.47 16.41 17.43
C VAL A 131 8.69 15.60 17.78
N GLU A 132 9.85 16.24 17.78
CA GLU A 132 11.14 15.65 18.12
C GLU A 132 11.74 16.44 19.29
N PHE A 133 12.10 15.74 20.36
CA PHE A 133 12.78 16.37 21.49
C PHE A 133 14.30 16.22 21.34
N ARG A 134 15.04 17.29 21.64
CA ARG A 134 16.51 17.30 21.61
C ARG A 134 17.07 18.00 22.84
N ASP A 135 18.34 17.75 23.13
CA ASP A 135 19.08 18.46 24.17
C ASP A 135 19.52 19.86 23.71
N SER A 136 19.69 20.07 22.40
CA SER A 136 20.02 21.36 21.81
C SER A 136 19.59 21.47 20.34
N LEU A 137 19.44 22.72 19.87
CA LEU A 137 19.21 23.02 18.46
C LEU A 137 20.55 23.32 17.74
N PRO A 138 20.72 22.87 16.48
CA PRO A 138 21.90 23.22 15.70
C PRO A 138 21.94 24.73 15.46
N ARG A 139 23.12 25.34 15.55
CA ARG A 139 23.31 26.79 15.39
C ARG A 139 24.27 27.11 14.25
N SER A 140 23.99 28.19 13.53
CA SER A 140 24.90 28.76 12.54
C SER A 140 26.07 29.46 13.22
N ARG A 141 27.09 29.87 12.44
CA ARG A 141 28.21 30.70 12.92
C ARG A 141 27.78 32.03 13.55
N THR A 142 26.56 32.49 13.28
CA THR A 142 25.98 33.71 13.85
C THR A 142 25.08 33.44 15.06
N GLY A 143 25.03 32.21 15.57
CA GLY A 143 24.26 31.81 16.76
C GLY A 143 22.78 31.56 16.54
N LYS A 144 22.26 31.78 15.32
CA LYS A 144 20.86 31.50 14.94
C LYS A 144 20.65 30.01 14.71
N VAL A 145 19.44 29.50 14.97
CA VAL A 145 19.10 28.09 14.70
C VAL A 145 19.29 27.77 13.21
N ALA A 146 20.12 26.76 12.91
CA ALA A 146 20.40 26.29 11.57
C ALA A 146 19.31 25.32 11.09
N LYS A 147 18.11 25.84 10.78
CA LYS A 147 16.94 25.05 10.33
C LYS A 147 17.23 24.15 9.12
N ARG A 148 18.22 24.49 8.28
CA ARG A 148 18.67 23.66 7.15
C ARG A 148 19.21 22.30 7.60
N GLU A 149 19.92 22.24 8.71
CA GLU A 149 20.47 20.99 9.25
C GLU A 149 19.35 20.06 9.77
N LEU A 150 18.27 20.66 10.31
CA LEU A 150 17.09 19.91 10.72
C LEU A 150 16.34 19.29 9.53
N LYS A 151 16.38 19.92 8.35
CA LYS A 151 15.78 19.40 7.09
C LYS A 151 16.64 18.31 6.43
N ALA A 152 17.97 18.36 6.57
CA ALA A 152 18.89 17.48 5.84
C ALA A 152 18.81 15.99 6.25
N VAL A 153 18.63 15.71 7.54
CA VAL A 153 18.53 14.33 8.08
C VAL A 153 17.35 13.56 7.46
N GLU A 154 16.26 14.25 7.13
CA GLU A 154 15.08 13.63 6.55
C GLU A 154 15.18 13.43 5.03
N GLY A 155 15.92 14.29 4.32
CA GLY A 155 16.21 14.10 2.91
C GLY A 155 16.97 12.80 2.64
N GLU A 156 17.93 12.46 3.51
CA GLU A 156 18.69 11.21 3.43
C GLU A 156 17.81 9.99 3.69
N LEU A 157 16.99 10.00 4.75
CA LEU A 157 16.03 8.92 5.02
C LEU A 157 15.03 8.73 3.87
N LYS A 158 14.50 9.82 3.33
CA LYS A 158 13.59 9.79 2.18
C LYS A 158 14.22 9.10 0.98
N LYS A 159 15.50 9.36 0.69
CA LYS A 159 16.24 8.70 -0.40
C LYS A 159 16.28 7.18 -0.23
N TYR A 160 16.47 6.68 0.98
CA TYR A 160 16.41 5.22 1.23
C TYR A 160 15.00 4.68 1.04
N TRP A 161 13.96 5.36 1.52
CA TRP A 161 12.56 4.93 1.34
C TRP A 161 12.13 4.94 -0.12
N ASP A 162 12.52 5.96 -0.89
CA ASP A 162 12.26 6.06 -2.31
C ASP A 162 12.97 4.92 -3.07
N PHE A 163 14.22 4.63 -2.72
CA PHE A 163 14.96 3.48 -3.27
C PHE A 163 14.27 2.15 -2.96
N LEU A 164 13.85 1.93 -1.70
CA LEU A 164 13.12 0.72 -1.28
C LEU A 164 11.78 0.61 -2.02
N ALA A 165 11.05 1.72 -2.20
CA ALA A 165 9.77 1.76 -2.88
C ALA A 165 9.89 1.42 -4.37
N GLU A 166 10.92 1.93 -5.04
CA GLU A 166 11.23 1.64 -6.45
C GLU A 166 11.61 0.16 -6.64
N HIS A 167 12.36 -0.42 -5.70
CA HIS A 167 12.89 -1.78 -5.81
C HIS A 167 12.10 -2.84 -5.03
N LYS A 168 10.92 -2.50 -4.50
CA LYS A 168 10.12 -3.37 -3.61
C LYS A 168 9.85 -4.78 -4.15
N LYS A 169 9.76 -4.93 -5.48
CA LYS A 169 9.52 -6.23 -6.14
C LYS A 169 10.72 -7.18 -6.08
N VAL A 170 11.93 -6.64 -5.98
CA VAL A 170 13.18 -7.41 -5.94
C VAL A 170 13.63 -7.62 -4.50
N ILE A 171 13.53 -6.57 -3.68
CA ILE A 171 14.03 -6.60 -2.29
C ILE A 171 13.35 -7.71 -1.47
N GLY A 172 12.02 -7.87 -1.58
CA GLY A 172 11.30 -8.91 -0.83
C GLY A 172 11.85 -10.32 -1.09
N PRO A 173 11.85 -10.81 -2.34
CA PRO A 173 12.47 -12.10 -2.68
C PRO A 173 13.95 -12.21 -2.31
N THR A 174 14.74 -11.16 -2.51
CA THR A 174 16.18 -11.17 -2.17
C THR A 174 16.40 -11.32 -0.67
N VAL A 175 15.65 -10.58 0.16
CA VAL A 175 15.73 -10.68 1.62
C VAL A 175 15.33 -12.07 2.10
N LEU A 176 14.27 -12.65 1.52
CA LEU A 176 13.84 -14.02 1.85
C LEU A 176 14.92 -15.06 1.51
N LEU A 177 15.54 -14.97 0.32
CA LEU A 177 16.61 -15.87 -0.09
C LEU A 177 17.88 -15.68 0.76
N LEU A 178 18.21 -14.44 1.12
CA LEU A 178 19.35 -14.14 1.98
C LEU A 178 19.14 -14.68 3.39
N LEU A 179 17.94 -14.51 3.96
CA LEU A 179 17.59 -15.09 5.26
C LEU A 179 17.69 -16.62 5.22
N TRP A 180 17.13 -17.27 4.19
CA TRP A 180 17.23 -18.71 4.02
C TRP A 180 18.70 -19.16 3.87
N PHE A 181 19.51 -18.42 3.10
CA PHE A 181 20.94 -18.70 2.95
C PHE A 181 21.69 -18.57 4.28
N ILE A 182 21.40 -17.56 5.09
CA ILE A 182 22.00 -17.39 6.43
C ILE A 182 21.60 -18.57 7.33
N VAL A 183 20.30 -18.85 7.45
CA VAL A 183 19.80 -19.91 8.35
C VAL A 183 20.39 -21.28 7.99
N SER A 184 20.43 -21.61 6.70
CA SER A 184 20.98 -22.88 6.21
C SER A 184 22.52 -22.91 6.20
N GLY A 185 23.17 -21.78 5.87
CA GLY A 185 24.63 -21.68 5.74
C GLY A 185 25.37 -21.66 7.08
N PHE A 186 24.78 -21.05 8.12
CA PHE A 186 25.32 -21.08 9.48
C PHE A 186 24.93 -22.34 10.25
N GLY A 187 24.16 -23.27 9.65
CA GLY A 187 23.74 -24.50 10.31
C GLY A 187 22.80 -24.29 11.50
N LEU A 188 21.99 -23.22 11.48
CA LEU A 188 20.98 -22.98 12.52
C LEU A 188 19.86 -24.03 12.51
N VAL A 189 19.70 -24.71 11.37
CA VAL A 189 18.78 -25.83 11.15
C VAL A 189 19.55 -26.94 10.46
N ASP A 190 19.23 -28.20 10.79
CA ASP A 190 19.84 -29.36 10.13
C ASP A 190 19.66 -29.28 8.60
N PRO A 191 20.75 -29.38 7.81
CA PRO A 191 20.70 -29.36 6.35
C PRO A 191 19.79 -30.43 5.73
N PHE A 192 19.48 -31.49 6.47
CA PHE A 192 18.49 -32.50 6.10
C PHE A 192 17.08 -31.90 6.02
N PHE A 193 16.68 -31.08 7.00
CA PHE A 193 15.35 -30.45 7.04
C PHE A 193 15.27 -29.14 6.24
N LEU A 194 16.40 -28.43 6.11
CA LEU A 194 16.47 -27.17 5.38
C LEU A 194 17.70 -27.13 4.44
N PRO A 195 17.58 -27.66 3.22
CA PRO A 195 18.65 -27.56 2.22
C PRO A 195 18.92 -26.11 1.85
N THR A 196 20.15 -25.80 1.43
CA THR A 196 20.52 -24.45 1.01
C THR A 196 19.72 -24.01 -0.22
N PRO A 197 19.43 -22.70 -0.36
CA PRO A 197 18.71 -22.20 -1.53
C PRO A 197 19.44 -22.51 -2.84
N LEU A 198 20.78 -22.58 -2.82
CA LEU A 198 21.57 -22.97 -3.99
C LEU A 198 21.33 -24.44 -4.39
N LYS A 199 21.24 -25.36 -3.42
CA LYS A 199 20.94 -26.77 -3.68
C LYS A 199 19.53 -26.90 -4.26
N VAL A 200 18.53 -26.26 -3.64
CA VAL A 200 17.14 -26.27 -4.15
C VAL A 200 17.07 -25.67 -5.56
N GLY A 201 17.80 -24.58 -5.82
CA GLY A 201 17.87 -23.96 -7.14
C GLY A 201 18.41 -24.89 -8.23
N ARG A 202 19.43 -25.70 -7.94
CA ARG A 202 19.96 -26.70 -8.89
C ARG A 202 18.94 -27.80 -9.19
N HIS A 203 18.35 -28.38 -8.15
CA HIS A 203 17.29 -29.39 -8.29
C HIS A 203 16.08 -28.83 -9.06
N LEU A 204 15.69 -27.58 -8.82
CA LEU A 204 14.63 -26.92 -9.60
C LEU A 204 14.96 -26.88 -11.10
N LEU A 205 16.19 -26.54 -11.48
CA LEU A 205 16.62 -26.53 -12.88
C LEU A 205 16.63 -27.94 -13.50
N GLU A 206 17.10 -28.95 -12.76
CA GLU A 206 17.08 -30.35 -13.20
C GLU A 206 15.65 -30.87 -13.41
N LEU A 207 14.75 -30.56 -12.48
CA LEU A 207 13.34 -30.93 -12.56
C LEU A 207 12.63 -30.22 -13.73
N LEU A 208 12.99 -28.96 -14.01
CA LEU A 208 12.50 -28.23 -15.19
C LEU A 208 13.06 -28.79 -16.51
N ALA A 209 14.23 -29.41 -16.50
CA ALA A 209 14.77 -30.12 -17.67
C ALA A 209 14.11 -31.50 -17.88
N THR A 210 13.41 -32.04 -16.87
CA THR A 210 12.85 -33.39 -16.90
C THR A 210 11.47 -33.41 -17.57
N PRO A 211 11.25 -34.16 -18.67
CA PRO A 211 9.97 -34.19 -19.39
C PRO A 211 8.77 -34.66 -18.57
N SER A 212 8.98 -35.61 -17.64
CA SER A 212 7.90 -36.14 -16.80
C SER A 212 7.28 -35.06 -15.90
N THR A 213 8.06 -34.09 -15.42
CA THR A 213 7.60 -32.96 -14.62
C THR A 213 6.45 -32.21 -15.29
N TYR A 214 6.55 -31.99 -16.60
CA TYR A 214 5.50 -31.29 -17.38
C TYR A 214 4.20 -32.10 -17.50
N ALA A 215 4.27 -33.43 -17.49
CA ALA A 215 3.08 -34.29 -17.46
C ALA A 215 2.32 -34.18 -16.12
N HIS A 216 3.04 -34.02 -15.01
CA HIS A 216 2.44 -33.74 -13.70
C HIS A 216 1.85 -32.33 -13.66
N LEU A 217 2.63 -31.34 -14.12
CA LEU A 217 2.22 -29.95 -14.08
C LEU A 217 0.97 -29.69 -14.94
N SER A 218 0.92 -30.25 -16.15
CA SER A 218 -0.26 -30.13 -17.02
C SER A 218 -1.52 -30.73 -16.39
N LYS A 219 -1.40 -31.81 -15.59
CA LYS A 219 -2.54 -32.38 -14.86
C LYS A 219 -3.03 -31.48 -13.73
N THR A 220 -2.14 -30.88 -12.95
CA THR A 220 -2.49 -29.87 -11.94
C THR A 220 -3.16 -28.67 -12.60
N PHE A 221 -2.58 -28.16 -13.69
CA PHE A 221 -3.10 -27.02 -14.42
C PHE A 221 -4.48 -27.30 -15.03
N TYR A 222 -4.70 -28.49 -15.60
CA TYR A 222 -6.01 -28.92 -16.10
C TYR A 222 -7.08 -28.90 -14.99
N ARG A 223 -6.81 -29.55 -13.85
CA ARG A 223 -7.75 -29.61 -12.71
C ARG A 223 -8.07 -28.20 -12.19
N MET A 224 -7.04 -27.36 -12.07
CA MET A 224 -7.13 -25.98 -11.65
C MET A 224 -8.01 -25.15 -12.61
N MET A 225 -7.69 -25.16 -13.91
CA MET A 225 -8.40 -24.34 -14.90
C MET A 225 -9.85 -24.77 -15.12
N VAL A 226 -10.13 -26.08 -15.14
CA VAL A 226 -11.50 -26.58 -15.25
C VAL A 226 -12.30 -26.21 -14.01
N GLY A 227 -11.76 -26.45 -12.81
CA GLY A 227 -12.42 -26.09 -11.56
C GLY A 227 -12.67 -24.59 -11.44
N PHE A 228 -11.67 -23.76 -11.76
CA PHE A 228 -11.80 -22.30 -11.76
C PHE A 228 -12.85 -21.81 -12.78
N SER A 229 -12.86 -22.35 -13.99
CA SER A 229 -13.80 -21.93 -15.04
C SER A 229 -15.25 -22.27 -14.67
N LEU A 230 -15.48 -23.48 -14.14
CA LEU A 230 -16.80 -23.88 -13.63
C LEU A 230 -17.21 -23.04 -12.41
N ALA A 231 -16.27 -22.74 -11.49
CA ALA A 231 -16.53 -21.86 -10.36
C ALA A 231 -16.93 -20.45 -10.81
N ALA A 232 -16.28 -19.89 -11.83
CA ALA A 232 -16.62 -18.59 -12.38
C ALA A 232 -17.99 -18.61 -13.08
N LEU A 233 -18.29 -19.67 -13.83
CA LEU A 233 -19.57 -19.88 -14.51
C LEU A 233 -20.76 -19.95 -13.54
N ILE A 234 -20.54 -20.44 -12.32
CA ILE A 234 -21.56 -20.53 -11.28
C ILE A 234 -21.57 -19.27 -10.40
N GLY A 235 -20.40 -18.90 -9.87
CA GLY A 235 -20.24 -17.87 -8.85
C GLY A 235 -20.55 -16.46 -9.34
N VAL A 236 -20.16 -16.10 -10.58
CA VAL A 236 -20.43 -14.76 -11.10
C VAL A 236 -21.94 -14.56 -11.33
N PRO A 237 -22.66 -15.41 -12.10
CA PRO A 237 -24.09 -15.19 -12.32
C PRO A 237 -24.89 -15.23 -11.01
N LEU A 238 -24.61 -16.20 -10.13
CA LEU A 238 -25.32 -16.30 -8.85
C LEU A 238 -25.03 -15.10 -7.95
N GLY A 239 -23.77 -14.65 -7.89
CA GLY A 239 -23.40 -13.46 -7.13
C GLY A 239 -24.07 -12.18 -7.65
N VAL A 240 -24.24 -12.04 -8.98
CA VAL A 240 -24.95 -10.91 -9.59
C VAL A 240 -26.42 -10.93 -9.19
N VAL A 241 -27.07 -12.10 -9.28
CA VAL A 241 -28.49 -12.25 -8.92
C VAL A 241 -28.71 -11.95 -7.44
N LEU A 242 -27.92 -12.55 -6.56
CA LEU A 242 -28.02 -12.31 -5.11
C LEU A 242 -27.71 -10.86 -4.75
N GLY A 243 -26.73 -10.24 -5.41
CA GLY A 243 -26.40 -8.85 -5.20
C GLY A 243 -27.48 -7.88 -5.72
N TYR A 244 -28.20 -8.26 -6.78
CA TYR A 244 -29.25 -7.40 -7.32
C TYR A 244 -30.53 -7.46 -6.46
N TRP A 245 -30.81 -8.61 -5.86
CA TRP A 245 -31.99 -8.83 -5.02
C TRP A 245 -31.59 -9.09 -3.56
N GLU A 246 -31.42 -8.02 -2.79
CA GLU A 246 -31.00 -8.03 -1.38
C GLU A 246 -31.84 -9.00 -0.52
N LYS A 247 -33.16 -9.02 -0.69
CA LYS A 247 -34.05 -9.97 0.02
C LYS A 247 -33.74 -11.45 -0.25
N VAL A 248 -33.27 -11.77 -1.45
CA VAL A 248 -32.88 -13.14 -1.79
C VAL A 248 -31.56 -13.47 -1.11
N TYR A 249 -30.61 -12.53 -1.09
CA TYR A 249 -29.36 -12.69 -0.35
C TYR A 249 -29.61 -12.92 1.14
N ASP A 250 -30.43 -12.11 1.79
CA ASP A 250 -30.76 -12.24 3.22
C ASP A 250 -31.30 -13.63 3.57
N SER A 251 -32.05 -14.27 2.65
CA SER A 251 -32.60 -15.62 2.86
C SER A 251 -31.56 -16.75 2.82
N VAL A 252 -30.39 -16.51 2.21
CA VAL A 252 -29.32 -17.49 2.05
C VAL A 252 -28.00 -17.09 2.73
N GLU A 253 -27.95 -15.91 3.35
CA GLU A 253 -26.77 -15.33 4.00
C GLU A 253 -26.13 -16.33 4.99
N PHE A 254 -26.94 -16.94 5.85
CA PHE A 254 -26.50 -17.96 6.79
C PHE A 254 -25.75 -19.11 6.10
N VAL A 255 -26.27 -19.62 4.98
CA VAL A 255 -25.68 -20.75 4.25
C VAL A 255 -24.34 -20.34 3.64
N ILE A 256 -24.28 -19.14 3.06
CA ILE A 256 -23.06 -18.58 2.48
C ILE A 256 -21.99 -18.42 3.55
N ASP A 257 -22.32 -17.82 4.70
CA ASP A 257 -21.38 -17.56 5.78
C ASP A 257 -20.91 -18.84 6.49
N PHE A 258 -21.81 -19.81 6.65
CA PHE A 258 -21.48 -21.13 7.17
C PHE A 258 -20.39 -21.80 6.31
N PHE A 259 -20.62 -21.90 5.00
CA PHE A 259 -19.65 -22.56 4.11
C PHE A 259 -18.38 -21.74 3.91
N ARG A 260 -18.44 -20.42 4.05
CA ARG A 260 -17.26 -19.54 3.95
C ARG A 260 -16.29 -19.77 5.09
N SER A 261 -16.80 -20.16 6.24
CA SER A 261 -16.01 -20.46 7.44
C SER A 261 -15.39 -21.86 7.39
N PHE A 262 -15.74 -22.69 6.41
CA PHE A 262 -15.30 -24.08 6.33
C PHE A 262 -14.18 -24.27 5.29
N PRO A 263 -13.03 -24.88 5.65
CA PRO A 263 -12.00 -25.21 4.67
C PRO A 263 -12.55 -26.18 3.62
N ALA A 264 -12.50 -25.80 2.34
CA ALA A 264 -12.98 -26.65 1.25
C ALA A 264 -12.37 -28.07 1.30
N THR A 265 -11.10 -28.18 1.69
CA THR A 265 -10.37 -29.44 1.84
C THR A 265 -10.99 -30.41 2.84
N ALA A 266 -11.66 -29.91 3.89
CA ALA A 266 -12.32 -30.75 4.88
C ALA A 266 -13.63 -31.39 4.35
N MET A 267 -14.20 -30.87 3.25
CA MET A 267 -15.36 -31.48 2.58
C MET A 267 -14.98 -32.65 1.67
N PHE A 268 -13.69 -32.98 1.57
CA PHE A 268 -13.22 -33.99 0.64
C PHE A 268 -13.92 -35.37 0.77
N PRO A 269 -14.16 -35.95 1.97
CA PRO A 269 -14.83 -37.25 2.08
C PRO A 269 -16.22 -37.24 1.43
N LEU A 270 -16.98 -36.17 1.62
CA LEU A 270 -18.31 -36.01 1.02
C LEU A 270 -18.22 -35.95 -0.51
N PHE A 271 -17.27 -35.18 -1.05
CA PHE A 271 -17.07 -35.07 -2.49
C PHE A 271 -16.50 -36.36 -3.10
N MET A 272 -15.72 -37.13 -2.36
CA MET A 272 -15.28 -38.46 -2.79
C MET A 272 -16.46 -39.43 -2.88
N LEU A 273 -17.38 -39.42 -1.92
CA LEU A 273 -18.60 -40.23 -1.97
C LEU A 273 -19.49 -39.84 -3.16
N ALA A 274 -19.60 -38.54 -3.45
CA ALA A 274 -20.46 -38.06 -4.53
C ALA A 274 -19.85 -38.22 -5.94
N PHE A 275 -18.55 -37.99 -6.11
CA PHE A 275 -17.88 -37.92 -7.42
C PHE A 275 -16.82 -39.00 -7.64
N GLY A 276 -16.63 -39.91 -6.67
CA GLY A 276 -15.65 -40.97 -6.71
C GLY A 276 -14.21 -40.55 -6.40
N ILE A 277 -13.31 -41.54 -6.39
CA ILE A 277 -11.87 -41.34 -6.21
C ILE A 277 -11.27 -40.95 -7.57
N GLY A 278 -10.85 -39.70 -7.75
CA GLY A 278 -10.27 -39.30 -9.02
C GLY A 278 -10.15 -37.80 -9.23
N ASP A 279 -10.18 -37.39 -10.49
CA ASP A 279 -10.12 -35.97 -10.89
C ASP A 279 -11.45 -35.26 -10.61
N GLY A 280 -12.58 -35.96 -10.73
CA GLY A 280 -13.92 -35.41 -10.51
C GLY A 280 -14.10 -34.78 -9.13
N SER A 281 -13.79 -35.52 -8.06
CA SER A 281 -13.88 -35.00 -6.69
C SER A 281 -12.93 -33.83 -6.42
N LYS A 282 -11.71 -33.84 -6.99
CA LYS A 282 -10.76 -32.73 -6.86
C LYS A 282 -11.27 -31.46 -7.55
N ILE A 283 -11.72 -31.60 -8.80
CA ILE A 283 -12.28 -30.49 -9.57
C ILE A 283 -13.51 -29.94 -8.86
N ALA A 284 -14.42 -30.80 -8.41
CA ALA A 284 -15.63 -30.38 -7.70
C ALA A 284 -15.33 -29.62 -6.40
N LEU A 285 -14.27 -29.99 -5.67
CA LEU A 285 -13.85 -29.26 -4.47
C LEU A 285 -13.22 -27.89 -4.79
N VAL A 286 -12.49 -27.78 -5.91
CA VAL A 286 -12.03 -26.48 -6.43
C VAL A 286 -13.24 -25.62 -6.81
N VAL A 287 -14.23 -26.19 -7.49
CA VAL A 287 -15.48 -25.49 -7.83
C VAL A 287 -16.15 -24.97 -6.58
N PHE A 288 -16.28 -25.80 -5.54
CA PHE A 288 -16.88 -25.42 -4.27
C PHE A 288 -16.10 -24.27 -3.60
N GLY A 289 -14.79 -24.42 -3.38
CA GLY A 289 -13.99 -23.41 -2.68
C GLY A 289 -13.87 -22.08 -3.45
N CYS A 290 -13.78 -22.13 -4.77
CA CYS A 290 -13.66 -20.93 -5.60
C CYS A 290 -15.01 -20.26 -5.88
N SER A 291 -16.10 -21.00 -6.06
CA SER A 291 -17.40 -20.42 -6.41
C SER A 291 -17.93 -19.52 -5.31
N LEU A 292 -17.76 -19.91 -4.04
CA LEU A 292 -18.18 -19.12 -2.89
C LEU A 292 -17.41 -17.79 -2.80
N LEU A 293 -16.09 -17.82 -3.02
CA LEU A 293 -15.26 -16.62 -3.01
C LEU A 293 -15.64 -15.65 -4.13
N ILE A 294 -15.90 -16.17 -5.35
CA ILE A 294 -16.35 -15.40 -6.50
C ILE A 294 -17.73 -14.81 -6.24
N LEU A 295 -18.66 -15.61 -5.72
CA LEU A 295 -20.02 -15.22 -5.39
C LEU A 295 -20.03 -14.06 -4.41
N VAL A 296 -19.34 -14.20 -3.27
CA VAL A 296 -19.30 -13.17 -2.22
C VAL A 296 -18.74 -11.85 -2.75
N ASN A 297 -17.62 -11.88 -3.47
CA ASN A 297 -17.04 -10.67 -4.07
C ASN A 297 -17.97 -10.04 -5.10
N THR A 298 -18.63 -10.85 -5.92
CA THR A 298 -19.58 -10.36 -6.93
C THR A 298 -20.79 -9.70 -6.27
N THR A 299 -21.38 -10.34 -5.26
CA THR A 299 -22.49 -9.80 -4.48
C THR A 299 -22.14 -8.47 -3.84
N TYR A 300 -20.99 -8.37 -3.15
CA TYR A 300 -20.53 -7.11 -2.56
C TYR A 300 -20.28 -6.02 -3.62
N GLY A 301 -19.75 -6.37 -4.79
CA GLY A 301 -19.58 -5.42 -5.89
C GLY A 301 -20.91 -4.83 -6.36
N VAL A 302 -21.93 -5.67 -6.47
CA VAL A 302 -23.27 -5.28 -6.91
C VAL A 302 -24.04 -4.48 -5.83
N HIS A 303 -23.91 -4.86 -4.55
CA HIS A 303 -24.50 -4.13 -3.42
C HIS A 303 -23.96 -2.69 -3.32
N ASN A 304 -22.65 -2.52 -3.51
CA ASN A 304 -21.98 -1.23 -3.34
C ASN A 304 -22.06 -0.31 -4.58
N CYS A 305 -22.77 -0.71 -5.64
CA CYS A 305 -22.99 0.16 -6.80
C CYS A 305 -23.74 1.44 -6.40
N SER A 306 -23.33 2.58 -6.97
CA SER A 306 -23.88 3.90 -6.68
C SER A 306 -25.40 3.93 -6.79
N ARG A 307 -26.06 4.19 -5.65
CA ARG A 307 -27.52 4.41 -5.59
C ARG A 307 -27.94 5.54 -6.53
N THR A 308 -27.10 6.57 -6.66
CA THR A 308 -27.34 7.72 -7.55
C THR A 308 -27.44 7.32 -9.02
N ARG A 309 -26.52 6.48 -9.51
CA ARG A 309 -26.57 6.02 -10.92
C ARG A 309 -27.78 5.15 -11.22
N LYS A 310 -28.16 4.27 -10.28
CA LYS A 310 -29.40 3.47 -10.37
C LYS A 310 -30.64 4.38 -10.43
N MET A 311 -30.75 5.37 -9.55
CA MET A 311 -31.87 6.32 -9.52
C MET A 311 -31.98 7.17 -10.78
N VAL A 312 -30.85 7.63 -11.34
CA VAL A 312 -30.83 8.37 -12.61
C VAL A 312 -31.39 7.52 -13.75
N ALA A 313 -30.94 6.27 -13.88
CA ALA A 313 -31.43 5.37 -14.92
C ALA A 313 -32.93 5.03 -14.77
N GLN A 314 -33.41 4.88 -13.53
CA GLN A 314 -34.84 4.69 -13.24
C GLN A 314 -35.67 5.93 -13.62
N THR A 315 -35.14 7.14 -13.36
CA THR A 315 -35.79 8.40 -13.73
C THR A 315 -35.87 8.55 -15.25
N MET A 316 -34.87 8.05 -15.98
CA MET A 316 -34.88 7.95 -17.44
C MET A 316 -35.79 6.84 -17.99
N LYS A 317 -36.56 6.15 -17.13
CA LYS A 317 -37.44 5.02 -17.49
C LYS A 317 -36.71 3.87 -18.17
N ALA A 318 -35.43 3.66 -17.85
CA ALA A 318 -34.70 2.50 -18.34
C ALA A 318 -35.28 1.21 -17.77
N SER A 319 -35.27 0.12 -18.54
CA SER A 319 -35.71 -1.19 -18.06
C SER A 319 -34.76 -1.76 -17.02
N GLU A 320 -35.26 -2.61 -16.12
CA GLU A 320 -34.46 -3.31 -15.11
C GLU A 320 -33.28 -4.08 -15.74
N ALA A 321 -33.50 -4.73 -16.88
CA ALA A 321 -32.45 -5.42 -17.62
C ALA A 321 -31.37 -4.46 -18.16
N TYR A 322 -31.76 -3.25 -18.56
CA TYR A 322 -30.82 -2.21 -18.99
C TYR A 322 -29.99 -1.71 -17.80
N ILE A 323 -30.64 -1.41 -16.67
CA ILE A 323 -29.97 -0.95 -15.45
C ILE A 323 -28.96 -1.99 -14.98
N MET A 324 -29.37 -3.26 -14.89
CA MET A 324 -28.50 -4.36 -14.49
C MET A 324 -27.29 -4.50 -15.43
N SER A 325 -27.51 -4.53 -16.75
CA SER A 325 -26.44 -4.83 -17.71
C SER A 325 -25.53 -3.64 -18.05
N ARG A 326 -26.04 -2.40 -18.02
CA ARG A 326 -25.32 -1.20 -18.47
C ARG A 326 -24.90 -0.26 -17.35
N VAL A 327 -25.46 -0.41 -16.15
CA VAL A 327 -25.09 0.41 -14.99
C VAL A 327 -24.42 -0.45 -13.92
N VAL A 328 -25.09 -1.51 -13.48
CA VAL A 328 -24.66 -2.30 -12.32
C VAL A 328 -23.48 -3.21 -12.65
N LEU A 329 -23.56 -4.01 -13.71
CA LEU A 329 -22.49 -4.94 -14.07
C LEU A 329 -21.14 -4.24 -14.36
N PRO A 330 -21.10 -3.14 -15.15
CA PRO A 330 -19.86 -2.40 -15.35
C PRO A 330 -19.27 -1.84 -14.05
N GLU A 331 -20.12 -1.39 -13.13
CA GLU A 331 -19.70 -0.83 -11.84
C GLU A 331 -19.19 -1.89 -10.86
N ALA A 332 -19.78 -3.08 -10.88
CA ALA A 332 -19.32 -4.21 -10.08
C ALA A 332 -18.07 -4.89 -10.66
N LEU A 333 -17.73 -4.65 -11.94
CA LEU A 333 -16.67 -5.36 -12.67
C LEU A 333 -15.29 -5.36 -11.96
N PRO A 334 -14.81 -4.25 -11.36
CA PRO A 334 -13.56 -4.27 -10.61
C PRO A 334 -13.58 -5.24 -9.42
N GLN A 335 -14.69 -5.29 -8.68
CA GLN A 335 -14.83 -6.20 -7.53
C GLN A 335 -15.00 -7.65 -7.98
N ILE A 336 -15.75 -7.89 -9.07
CA ILE A 336 -15.88 -9.23 -9.69
C ILE A 336 -14.50 -9.74 -10.11
N SER A 337 -13.71 -8.89 -10.76
CA SER A 337 -12.35 -9.24 -11.19
C SER A 337 -11.41 -9.50 -10.02
N ALA A 338 -11.51 -8.71 -8.93
CA ALA A 338 -10.78 -8.98 -7.70
C ALA A 338 -11.13 -10.37 -7.13
N GLY A 339 -12.43 -10.72 -7.11
CA GLY A 339 -12.90 -12.05 -6.69
C GLY A 339 -12.36 -13.17 -7.56
N LEU A 340 -12.42 -13.02 -8.88
CA LEU A 340 -11.87 -13.98 -9.85
C LEU A 340 -10.35 -14.15 -9.69
N ARG A 341 -9.60 -13.07 -9.49
CA ARG A 341 -8.14 -13.10 -9.28
C ARG A 341 -7.77 -13.89 -8.02
N LEU A 342 -8.48 -13.65 -6.92
CA LEU A 342 -8.28 -14.37 -5.67
C LEU A 342 -8.66 -15.85 -5.83
N ALA A 343 -9.76 -16.15 -6.50
CA ALA A 343 -10.20 -17.52 -6.75
C ALA A 343 -9.25 -18.30 -7.65
N LEU A 344 -8.65 -17.66 -8.66
CA LEU A 344 -7.62 -18.26 -9.50
C LEU A 344 -6.40 -18.66 -8.67
N SER A 345 -5.94 -17.80 -7.77
CA SER A 345 -4.82 -18.10 -6.87
C SER A 345 -5.18 -19.23 -5.89
N LEU A 346 -6.39 -19.19 -5.32
CA LEU A 346 -6.88 -20.20 -4.39
C LEU A 346 -7.05 -21.57 -5.06
N SER A 347 -7.44 -21.61 -6.34
CA SER A 347 -7.63 -22.86 -7.08
C SER A 347 -6.34 -23.68 -7.16
N LEU A 348 -5.17 -23.05 -7.33
CA LEU A 348 -3.89 -23.73 -7.33
C LEU A 348 -3.59 -24.33 -5.95
N ILE A 349 -3.83 -23.57 -4.88
CA ILE A 349 -3.62 -24.03 -3.49
C ILE A 349 -4.49 -25.25 -3.21
N ILE A 350 -5.80 -25.17 -3.52
CA ILE A 350 -6.73 -26.28 -3.31
C ILE A 350 -6.27 -27.52 -4.08
N VAL A 351 -5.96 -27.40 -5.39
CA VAL A 351 -5.53 -28.55 -6.20
C VAL A 351 -4.25 -29.17 -5.65
N VAL A 352 -3.23 -28.37 -5.32
CA VAL A 352 -1.95 -28.89 -4.80
C VAL A 352 -2.16 -29.63 -3.49
N VAL A 353 -2.92 -29.06 -2.55
CA VAL A 353 -3.24 -29.71 -1.28
C VAL A 353 -3.98 -31.03 -1.52
N LEU A 354 -4.99 -31.03 -2.39
CA LEU A 354 -5.73 -32.24 -2.71
C LEU A 354 -4.86 -33.31 -3.38
N GLU A 355 -3.92 -32.93 -4.21
CA GLU A 355 -2.96 -33.85 -4.82
C GLU A 355 -1.96 -34.45 -3.81
N MET A 356 -1.71 -33.77 -2.69
CA MET A 356 -0.83 -34.28 -1.61
C MET A 356 -1.54 -35.33 -0.74
N PHE A 357 -2.79 -35.08 -0.35
CA PHE A 357 -3.50 -35.95 0.60
C PHE A 357 -4.23 -37.13 -0.05
N ILE A 358 -4.52 -37.05 -1.35
CA ILE A 358 -5.46 -37.96 -2.00
C ILE A 358 -4.71 -38.78 -3.02
N GLY A 359 -4.81 -40.12 -2.94
CA GLY A 359 -4.14 -41.12 -3.78
C GLY A 359 -4.24 -40.90 -5.30
N THR A 360 -3.52 -39.89 -5.80
CA THR A 360 -3.30 -39.59 -7.21
C THR A 360 -1.84 -39.87 -7.52
N LYS A 361 -1.57 -40.45 -8.69
CA LYS A 361 -0.21 -40.72 -9.15
C LYS A 361 0.33 -39.60 -10.06
N LYS A 362 -0.45 -38.53 -10.23
CA LYS A 362 -0.17 -37.42 -11.14
C LYS A 362 -0.57 -36.08 -10.52
N GLY A 363 0.22 -35.06 -10.81
CA GLY A 363 0.07 -33.71 -10.25
C GLY A 363 1.32 -33.23 -9.50
N LEU A 364 1.43 -31.92 -9.32
CA LEU A 364 2.48 -31.22 -8.58
C LEU A 364 2.40 -31.52 -7.08
N GLY A 365 1.20 -31.58 -6.49
CA GLY A 365 1.05 -31.95 -5.08
C GLY A 365 1.48 -33.40 -4.81
N TYR A 366 1.26 -34.30 -5.77
CA TYR A 366 1.78 -35.67 -5.70
C TYR A 366 3.31 -35.69 -5.71
N LEU A 367 3.96 -34.86 -6.54
CA LEU A 367 5.42 -34.78 -6.58
C LEU A 367 6.00 -34.25 -5.26
N ILE A 368 5.36 -33.24 -4.66
CA ILE A 368 5.72 -32.73 -3.32
C ILE A 368 5.58 -33.84 -2.27
N TYR A 369 4.44 -34.52 -2.24
CA TYR A 369 4.17 -35.59 -1.28
C TYR A 369 5.10 -36.78 -1.47
N ASN A 370 5.34 -37.22 -2.71
CA ASN A 370 6.23 -38.34 -2.99
C ASN A 370 7.66 -38.02 -2.58
N ALA A 371 8.17 -36.81 -2.89
CA ALA A 371 9.49 -36.37 -2.47
C ALA A 371 9.61 -36.29 -0.93
N HIS A 372 8.54 -35.89 -0.25
CA HIS A 372 8.48 -35.93 1.22
C HIS A 372 8.58 -37.36 1.75
N MET A 373 7.78 -38.29 1.21
CA MET A 373 7.74 -39.69 1.63
C MET A 373 9.02 -40.47 1.31
N THR A 374 9.75 -40.09 0.25
CA THR A 374 11.05 -40.67 -0.12
C THR A 374 12.24 -39.95 0.52
N TYR A 375 11.99 -38.96 1.40
CA TYR A 375 13.02 -38.13 2.04
C TYR A 375 13.92 -37.36 1.05
N GLN A 376 13.42 -37.10 -0.16
CA GLN A 376 14.06 -36.24 -1.15
C GLN A 376 13.72 -34.77 -0.87
N ILE A 377 14.22 -34.25 0.26
CA ILE A 377 13.82 -32.93 0.78
C ILE A 377 14.16 -31.80 -0.21
N ALA A 378 15.29 -31.85 -0.91
CA ALA A 378 15.64 -30.83 -1.90
C ALA A 378 14.64 -30.76 -3.06
N ASP A 379 14.17 -31.91 -3.55
CA ASP A 379 13.15 -31.98 -4.60
C ASP A 379 11.79 -31.49 -4.09
N MET A 380 11.43 -31.84 -2.84
CA MET A 380 10.22 -31.33 -2.19
C MET A 380 10.20 -29.80 -2.16
N TYR A 381 11.28 -29.16 -1.69
CA TYR A 381 11.39 -27.69 -1.71
C TYR A 381 11.39 -27.14 -3.14
N ALA A 382 12.02 -27.80 -4.10
CA ALA A 382 12.02 -27.37 -5.50
C ALA A 382 10.60 -27.38 -6.08
N PHE A 383 9.80 -28.41 -5.82
CA PHE A 383 8.38 -28.45 -6.23
C PHE A 383 7.52 -27.40 -5.52
N ILE A 384 7.78 -27.11 -4.24
CA ILE A 384 7.09 -26.03 -3.50
C ILE A 384 7.43 -24.66 -4.11
N VAL A 385 8.70 -24.40 -4.38
CA VAL A 385 9.15 -23.16 -5.04
C VAL A 385 8.53 -23.05 -6.44
N MET A 386 8.48 -24.15 -7.18
CA MET A 386 7.82 -24.21 -8.49
C MET A 386 6.33 -23.86 -8.38
N ALA A 387 5.59 -24.42 -7.43
CA ALA A 387 4.19 -24.08 -7.17
C ALA A 387 4.01 -22.58 -6.89
N GLY A 388 4.88 -22.02 -6.04
CA GLY A 388 4.88 -20.58 -5.72
C GLY A 388 5.15 -19.69 -6.93
N LEU A 389 6.14 -20.04 -7.77
CA LEU A 389 6.45 -19.31 -8.99
C LEU A 389 5.29 -19.35 -9.99
N ILE A 390 4.67 -20.52 -10.17
CA ILE A 390 3.51 -20.69 -11.05
C ILE A 390 2.35 -19.80 -10.59
N GLY A 391 2.02 -19.84 -9.30
CA GLY A 391 0.99 -18.97 -8.71
C GLY A 391 1.31 -17.48 -8.92
N TYR A 392 2.57 -17.09 -8.68
CA TYR A 392 3.02 -15.71 -8.91
C TYR A 392 2.85 -15.26 -10.36
N PHE A 393 3.31 -16.06 -11.33
CA PHE A 393 3.22 -15.70 -12.75
C PHE A 393 1.78 -15.71 -13.27
N ILE A 394 0.93 -16.64 -12.82
CA ILE A 394 -0.50 -16.66 -13.14
C ILE A 394 -1.16 -15.37 -12.63
N ASN A 395 -0.90 -14.97 -11.39
CA ASN A 395 -1.47 -13.76 -10.81
C ASN A 395 -0.98 -12.49 -11.54
N GLN A 396 0.32 -12.40 -11.87
CA GLN A 396 0.85 -11.29 -12.68
C GLN A 396 0.22 -11.24 -14.08
N GLY A 397 0.03 -12.41 -14.71
CA GLY A 397 -0.67 -12.53 -15.99
C GLY A 397 -2.10 -12.00 -15.91
N TYR A 398 -2.83 -12.37 -14.85
CA TYR A 398 -4.19 -11.89 -14.60
C TYR A 398 -4.23 -10.37 -14.42
N VAL A 399 -3.36 -9.79 -13.59
CA VAL A 399 -3.34 -8.33 -13.36
C VAL A 399 -3.04 -7.56 -14.66
N LYS A 400 -2.16 -8.08 -15.52
CA LYS A 400 -1.89 -7.47 -16.84
C LYS A 400 -3.12 -7.54 -17.74
N LEU A 401 -3.84 -8.66 -17.74
CA LEU A 401 -5.07 -8.83 -18.50
C LEU A 401 -6.18 -7.90 -17.99
N GLU A 402 -6.36 -7.85 -16.67
CA GLU A 402 -7.32 -7.01 -15.97
C GLU A 402 -7.17 -5.54 -16.35
N LYS A 403 -5.95 -5.00 -16.30
CA LYS A 403 -5.64 -3.62 -16.73
C LYS A 403 -5.97 -3.33 -18.20
N LYS A 404 -5.92 -4.35 -19.06
CA LYS A 404 -6.21 -4.22 -20.49
C LYS A 404 -7.69 -4.38 -20.81
N VAL A 405 -8.47 -5.03 -19.95
CA VAL A 405 -9.88 -5.33 -20.19
C VAL A 405 -10.80 -4.35 -19.43
N ILE A 406 -10.46 -4.05 -18.18
CA ILE A 406 -11.29 -3.24 -17.28
C ILE A 406 -10.85 -1.78 -17.38
N HIS A 407 -11.50 -1.03 -18.26
CA HIS A 407 -11.32 0.42 -18.42
C HIS A 407 -12.33 1.24 -17.61
N TRP A 408 -13.21 0.58 -16.84
CA TRP A 408 -14.30 1.23 -16.13
C TRP A 408 -13.90 1.82 -14.77
N ALA A 409 -12.61 1.77 -14.42
CA ALA A 409 -12.07 2.63 -13.38
C ALA A 409 -11.89 4.02 -13.98
N GLY A 410 -12.88 4.90 -13.79
CA GLY A 410 -12.73 6.31 -14.09
C GLY A 410 -11.51 6.86 -13.35
N ILE A 411 -10.44 7.10 -14.11
CA ILE A 411 -9.38 8.06 -13.82
C ILE A 411 -9.37 9.03 -14.99
#